data_AF-A0A355WJY1-F1
#
_entry.id   AF-A0A355WJY1-F1
#
_cell.length_a   1.000
_cell.length_b   1.000
_cell.length_c   1.000
_cell.angle_alpha   90.00
_cell.angle_beta   90.00
_cell.angle_gamma   90.00
#
_symmetry.space_group_name_H-M   'P 1'
#
loop_
_entity.id
_entity.type
_entity.pdbx_description
1 polymer ?
#
loop_
_entity_poly.entity_id
_entity_poly.type
_entity_poly.pdbx_seq_one_letter_code
_entity_poly.pdbx_strand_id
1 'polypeptide(L)' 'MMCILNVLGLPAATVPTGMNKGVPMGVQVVGAWRDDDLCMDVAEMIEASLGLDLSPVEP' A
#
# COMPACT_ATOMS: atom_id res chain seq x y z
N MET A 1 2.98 3.41 14.61
CA MET A 1 1.64 4.03 14.46
C MET A 1 0.92 3.36 13.28
N MET A 2 0.57 2.08 13.40
CA MET A 2 -0.12 1.34 12.32
C MET A 2 -1.62 1.17 12.64
N CYS A 3 -1.97 1.00 13.92
CA CYS A 3 -3.32 0.66 14.33
C CYS A 3 -4.31 1.83 14.33
N ILE A 4 -3.85 3.09 14.28
CA ILE A 4 -4.76 4.24 14.47
C ILE A 4 -5.81 4.35 13.36
N LEU A 5 -5.45 3.91 12.15
CA LEU A 5 -6.35 3.93 11.00
C LEU A 5 -7.45 2.86 11.13
N ASN A 6 -7.09 1.68 11.64
CA ASN A 6 -8.06 0.63 11.97
C ASN A 6 -9.01 1.09 13.09
N VAL A 7 -8.48 1.76 14.11
CA VAL A 7 -9.29 2.31 15.22
C VAL A 7 -10.27 3.36 14.70
N LEU A 8 -9.84 4.19 13.75
CA LEU A 8 -10.67 5.24 13.15
C LEU A 8 -11.58 4.72 12.02
N GLY A 9 -11.47 3.46 11.62
CA GLY A 9 -12.24 2.87 10.53
C GLY A 9 -11.99 3.55 9.17
N LEU A 10 -10.78 4.07 8.96
CA LEU A 10 -10.41 4.73 7.72
C LEU A 10 -9.95 3.69 6.68
N PRO A 11 -10.31 3.85 5.40
CA PRO A 11 -9.75 3.05 4.32
C PRO A 11 -8.24 3.21 4.25
N ALA A 12 -7.53 2.10 4.07
CA ALA A 12 -6.09 2.14 3.85
C ALA A 12 -5.62 0.94 3.01
N ALA A 13 -4.70 1.21 2.09
CA ALA A 13 -4.03 0.21 1.26
C ALA A 13 -2.51 0.33 1.45
N THR A 14 -1.79 -0.79 1.45
CA THR A 14 -0.32 -0.79 1.56
C THR A 14 0.27 -1.45 0.34
N VAL A 15 1.20 -0.76 -0.31
CA VAL A 15 1.89 -1.24 -1.52
C VAL A 15 3.41 -1.23 -1.30
N PRO A 16 4.14 -2.24 -1.79
CA PRO A 16 5.59 -2.27 -1.67
C PRO A 16 6.24 -1.25 -2.60
N THR A 17 7.37 -0.69 -2.17
CA THR A 17 8.11 0.34 -2.91
C THR A 17 9.57 -0.04 -3.17
N GLY A 18 9.88 -1.33 -3.08
CA GLY A 18 11.22 -1.88 -3.32
C GLY A 18 12.00 -2.15 -2.04
N MET A 19 13.32 -2.22 -2.17
CA MET A 19 14.24 -2.60 -1.09
C MET A 19 15.15 -1.43 -0.70
N ASN A 20 15.32 -1.20 0.60
CA ASN A 20 16.33 -0.30 1.13
C ASN A 20 17.32 -1.09 2.00
N LYS A 21 18.57 -1.22 1.55
CA LYS A 21 19.63 -1.99 2.26
C LYS A 21 19.21 -3.43 2.63
N GLY A 22 18.48 -4.10 1.73
CA GLY A 22 17.99 -5.46 1.96
C GLY A 22 16.72 -5.56 2.81
N VAL A 23 16.11 -4.42 3.18
CA VAL A 23 14.84 -4.38 3.91
C VAL A 23 13.70 -3.97 2.97
N PRO A 24 12.59 -4.72 2.91
CA PRO A 24 11.41 -4.33 2.14
C PRO A 24 10.82 -3.03 2.66
N MET A 25 10.55 -2.10 1.74
CA MET A 25 9.89 -0.84 2.00
C MET A 25 8.48 -0.87 1.39
N GLY A 26 7.56 -0.14 2.01
CA GLY A 26 6.22 0.06 1.49
C GLY A 26 5.69 1.42 1.88
N VAL A 27 4.65 1.85 1.18
CA VAL A 27 3.89 3.06 1.49
C VAL A 27 2.46 2.67 1.83
N GLN A 28 1.88 3.35 2.81
CA GLN A 28 0.49 3.20 3.19
C GLN A 28 -0.30 4.41 2.68
N VAL A 29 -1.25 4.15 1.79
CA VAL A 29 -2.24 5.12 1.33
C VAL A 29 -3.39 5.11 2.33
N VAL A 30 -3.86 6.28 2.72
CA VAL A 30 -4.96 6.45 3.68
C VAL A 30 -6.01 7.35 3.04
N GLY A 31 -7.20 6.79 2.83
CA GLY A 31 -8.36 7.52 2.32
C GLY A 31 -9.12 8.24 3.41
N ALA A 32 -9.98 9.18 3.00
CA ALA A 32 -11.05 9.67 3.87
C ALA A 32 -12.10 8.58 4.09
N TRP A 33 -13.02 8.80 5.02
CA TRP A 33 -14.06 7.83 5.35
C TRP A 33 -14.91 7.48 4.10
N ARG A 34 -14.98 6.19 3.77
CA ARG A 34 -15.71 5.59 2.62
C ARG A 34 -15.12 5.85 1.23
N ASP A 35 -13.90 6.35 1.14
CA ASP A 35 -13.17 6.52 -0.12
C ASP A 35 -12.24 5.32 -0.42
N ASP A 36 -12.77 4.11 -0.22
CA ASP A 36 -12.04 2.85 -0.45
C ASP A 36 -11.59 2.71 -1.92
N ASP A 37 -12.47 3.06 -2.86
CA ASP A 37 -12.19 2.99 -4.29
C ASP A 37 -11.01 3.89 -4.68
N LEU A 38 -11.02 5.15 -4.21
CA LEU A 38 -9.93 6.09 -4.46
C LEU A 38 -8.62 5.62 -3.80
N CYS A 39 -8.70 5.03 -2.60
CA CYS A 39 -7.53 4.46 -1.93
C CYS A 39 -6.91 3.33 -2.75
N MET A 40 -7.72 2.51 -3.41
CA MET A 40 -7.26 1.42 -4.28
C MET A 40 -6.72 1.94 -5.61
N ASP A 41 -7.37 2.93 -6.24
CA ASP A 41 -6.87 3.56 -7.47
C ASP A 41 -5.46 4.16 -7.27
N VAL A 42 -5.24 4.86 -6.15
CA VAL A 42 -3.93 5.43 -5.83
C VAL A 42 -2.90 4.33 -5.57
N ALA A 43 -3.29 3.25 -4.90
CA ALA A 43 -2.41 2.10 -4.67
C ALA A 43 -1.97 1.46 -6.00
N GLU A 44 -2.90 1.23 -6.92
CA GLU A 44 -2.61 0.70 -8.27
C GLU A 44 -1.68 1.64 -9.05
N MET A 45 -1.93 2.96 -9.01
CA MET A 45 -1.04 3.93 -9.68
C MET A 45 0.39 3.88 -9.13
N ILE A 46 0.54 3.69 -7.82
CA ILE A 46 1.86 3.57 -7.20
C ILE A 46 2.55 2.29 -7.68
N GLU A 47 1.88 1.14 -7.65
CA GLU A 47 2.44 -0.14 -8.12
C GLU A 47 2.84 -0.08 -9.60
N ALA A 48 1.94 0.43 -10.46
CA ALA A 48 2.20 0.61 -11.88
C ALA A 48 3.39 1.54 -12.15
N SER A 49 3.56 2.59 -11.35
CA SER A 49 4.68 3.52 -11.50
C SER A 49 6.04 2.92 -11.11
N LEU A 50 6.04 1.97 -10.16
CA LEU A 50 7.25 1.35 -9.65
C LEU A 50 7.66 0.11 -10.44
N GLY A 51 6.72 -0.52 -11.16
CA GLY A 51 7.01 -1.65 -12.05
C GLY A 51 7.71 -2.81 -11.35
N LEU A 52 7.45 -3.01 -10.06
CA LEU A 52 8.07 -4.06 -9.27
C LEU A 52 7.49 -5.42 -9.70
N ASP A 53 8.37 -6.38 -9.99
CA ASP A 53 7.95 -7.77 -10.13
C ASP A 53 7.71 -8.35 -8.73
N LEU A 54 6.46 -8.26 -8.30
CA LEU A 54 5.99 -8.72 -7.00
C LEU A 54 5.32 -10.10 -7.11
N SER A 55 5.60 -10.84 -8.18
CA SER A 55 5.11 -12.20 -8.33
C SER A 55 5.41 -12.98 -7.03
N PRO A 56 4.40 -13.68 -6.47
CA PRO A 56 4.61 -14.44 -5.25
C PRO A 56 5.83 -15.34 -5.43
N VAL A 57 6.73 -15.37 -4.44
CA VAL A 57 7.77 -16.39 -4.38
C VAL A 57 7.04 -17.73 -4.45
N GLU A 58 7.40 -18.55 -5.44
CA GLU A 58 6.82 -19.88 -5.60
C GLU A 58 6.87 -20.63 -4.26
N PRO A 59 5.80 -21.36 -3.88
CA PRO A 59 5.68 -21.96 -2.56
C PRO A 59 6.79 -22.96 -2.24
#